data_AF-A0A9D8NE84-F1
#
_entry.id   AF-A0A9D8NE84-F1
#
_cell.length_a   1.000
_cell.length_b   1.000
_cell.length_c   1.000
_cell.angle_alpha   90.00
_cell.angle_beta   90.00
_cell.angle_gamma   90.00
#
_symmetry.space_group_name_H-M   'P 1'
#
loop_
_entity.id
_entity.type
_entity.pdbx_description
1 polymer ?
#
loop_
_entity_poly.entity_id
_entity_poly.type
_entity_poly.pdbx_seq_one_letter_code
_entity_poly.pdbx_strand_id
1 'polypeptide(L)'
;ITSYDQTNKSIAADGYSSMVQLRMSVKVKFTNNKKHDDDFDRSFSASREYDSSQQLSAVQEELVQQMIDDIVDQVFNATVANW
;
A
#
# COMPACT_ATOMS: atom_id res chain seq x y z
N ILE A 1 8.99 -0.32 -5.04
CA ILE A 1 8.17 0.73 -4.39
C ILE A 1 8.29 1.98 -5.24
N THR A 2 7.16 2.54 -5.67
CA THR A 2 7.14 3.57 -6.72
C THR A 2 6.84 4.96 -6.15
N SER A 3 6.19 5.07 -4.98
CA SER A 3 6.09 6.31 -4.20
C SER A 3 5.68 6.04 -2.74
N TYR A 4 6.08 6.95 -1.84
CA TYR A 4 5.53 7.09 -0.49
C TYR A 4 4.86 8.46 -0.40
N ASP A 5 3.55 8.48 -0.14
CA ASP A 5 2.80 9.71 0.10
C ASP A 5 2.27 9.69 1.54
N GLN A 6 2.60 10.72 2.31
CA GLN A 6 2.07 10.92 3.66
C GLN A 6 1.09 12.08 3.63
N THR A 7 -0.17 11.82 3.97
CA THR A 7 -1.21 12.85 4.07
C THR A 7 -1.76 12.87 5.49
N ASN A 8 -1.68 14.03 6.14
CA ASN A 8 -2.33 14.26 7.44
C ASN A 8 -3.83 14.40 7.23
N LYS A 9 -4.61 13.52 7.86
CA LYS A 9 -6.07 13.52 7.76
C LYS A 9 -6.62 14.14 9.04
N SER A 10 -6.64 15.47 9.09
CA SER A 10 -7.15 16.21 10.25
C SER A 10 -8.68 16.26 10.19
N ILE A 11 -9.37 15.48 11.02
CA ILE A 11 -10.78 15.71 11.32
C ILE A 11 -10.96 15.73 12.84
N ALA A 12 -11.03 16.93 13.43
CA ALA A 12 -12.11 17.35 14.33
C ALA A 12 -11.84 18.73 14.92
N ALA A 13 -12.91 19.50 15.08
CA ALA A 13 -12.99 20.83 15.66
C ALA A 13 -12.75 20.87 17.20
N ASP A 14 -12.06 19.88 17.78
CA ASP A 14 -11.85 19.79 19.22
C ASP A 14 -10.56 19.02 19.57
N GLY A 15 -9.47 19.76 19.78
CA GLY A 15 -8.40 19.38 20.70
C GLY A 15 -7.32 18.39 20.26
N TYR A 16 -7.61 17.11 20.02
CA TYR A 16 -6.56 16.06 20.05
C TYR A 16 -6.88 14.79 19.24
N SER A 17 -6.85 14.86 17.91
CA SER A 17 -6.64 13.65 17.10
C SER A 17 -5.96 14.00 15.79
N SER A 18 -4.69 13.64 15.68
CA SER A 18 -3.91 13.76 14.45
C SER A 18 -3.60 12.33 13.99
N MET A 19 -4.40 11.84 13.05
CA MET A 19 -4.14 10.56 12.38
C MET A 19 -3.39 10.85 11.08
N VAL A 20 -2.30 10.11 10.88
CA VAL A 20 -1.50 10.18 9.66
C VAL A 20 -1.86 9.00 8.78
N GLN A 21 -2.15 9.27 7.51
CA GLN A 21 -2.33 8.22 6.53
C GLN A 21 -1.03 8.05 5.74
N LEU A 22 -0.45 6.85 5.81
CA LEU A 22 0.66 6.43 4.96
C LEU A 22 0.08 5.66 3.77
N ARG A 23 0.34 6.15 2.55
CA ARG A 23 -0.03 5.46 1.31
C ARG A 23 1.23 4.99 0.59
N MET A 24 1.25 3.70 0.26
CA MET A 24 2.31 3.07 -0.51
C MET A 24 1.75 2.56 -1.84
N SER A 25 2.42 2.93 -2.94
CA SER A 25 2.07 2.49 -4.28
C SER A 25 3.21 1.65 -4.87
N VAL A 26 2.88 0.47 -5.38
CA VAL A 26 3.81 -0.45 -6.02
C VAL A 26 3.31 -0.79 -7.42
N LYS A 27 4.13 -0.49 -8.41
CA LYS A 27 3.91 -0.91 -9.79
C LYS A 27 4.41 -2.34 -9.99
N VAL A 28 3.52 -3.25 -10.39
CA VAL A 28 3.84 -4.66 -10.64
C VAL A 28 3.67 -4.95 -12.13
N LYS A 29 4.77 -5.39 -12.76
CA LYS A 29 4.77 -5.89 -14.12
C LYS A 29 4.89 -7.41 -14.06
N PHE A 30 3.81 -8.10 -14.41
CA PHE A 30 3.80 -9.54 -14.60
C PHE A 30 4.03 -9.85 -16.07
N THR A 31 5.02 -10.68 -16.36
CA THR A 31 5.34 -11.13 -17.72
C THR A 31 5.27 -12.65 -17.77
N ASN A 32 4.33 -13.18 -18.54
CA ASN A 32 4.14 -14.60 -18.74
C ASN A 32 4.98 -15.09 -19.94
N ASN A 33 6.00 -15.89 -19.65
CA ASN A 33 6.95 -16.38 -20.66
C ASN A 33 6.33 -17.38 -21.66
N LYS A 34 5.15 -17.94 -21.37
CA LYS A 34 4.44 -18.87 -22.26
C LYS A 34 3.36 -18.19 -23.11
N LYS A 35 2.69 -17.18 -22.58
CA LYS A 35 1.64 -16.41 -23.27
C LYS A 35 1.76 -14.95 -22.91
N HIS A 36 2.38 -14.19 -23.79
CA HIS A 36 2.55 -12.75 -23.61
C HIS A 36 1.24 -11.95 -23.61
N ASP A 37 0.12 -12.52 -24.07
CA ASP A 37 -1.20 -11.88 -23.97
C ASP A 37 -1.69 -11.74 -22.52
N ASP A 38 -1.17 -12.56 -21.60
CA ASP A 38 -1.51 -12.49 -20.17
C ASP A 38 -0.55 -11.57 -19.39
N ASP A 39 0.37 -10.88 -20.08
CA ASP A 39 1.20 -9.86 -19.46
C ASP A 39 0.32 -8.72 -18.95
N PHE A 40 0.53 -8.33 -17.70
CA PHE A 40 -0.13 -7.15 -17.16
C PHE A 40 0.87 -6.23 -16.47
N ASP A 41 0.69 -4.94 -16.72
CA ASP A 41 1.34 -3.88 -15.98
C ASP A 41 0.24 -3.15 -15.18
N ARG A 42 0.20 -3.41 -13.87
CA ARG A 42 -0.81 -2.84 -12.98
C ARG A 42 -0.16 -2.26 -11.73
N SER A 43 -0.67 -1.12 -11.30
CA SER A 43 -0.29 -0.49 -10.04
C SER A 43 -1.23 -0.94 -8.93
N PHE A 44 -0.65 -1.39 -7.83
CA PHE A 44 -1.36 -1.71 -6.60
C PHE A 44 -0.99 -0.68 -5.54
N SER A 45 -1.97 -0.30 -4.73
CA SER A 45 -1.76 0.67 -3.65
C SER A 45 -2.41 0.18 -2.38
N ALA A 46 -1.70 0.33 -1.28
CA ALA A 46 -2.22 0.10 0.06
C ALA A 46 -2.03 1.37 0.90
N SER A 47 -2.94 1.60 1.84
CA SER A 47 -2.79 2.69 2.81
C SER A 47 -3.13 2.21 4.20
N ARG A 48 -2.40 2.72 5.19
CA ARG A 48 -2.64 2.50 6.61
C ARG A 48 -2.64 3.83 7.36
N GLU A 49 -3.53 3.94 8.32
CA GLU A 49 -3.63 5.10 9.21
C GLU A 49 -2.92 4.76 10.54
N TYR A 50 -2.12 5.69 11.06
CA TYR A 50 -1.45 5.55 12.35
C TYR A 50 -1.55 6.85 13.16
N ASP A 51 -1.38 6.74 14.47
CA ASP A 51 -1.47 7.88 15.37
C ASP A 51 -0.24 8.79 15.22
N SER A 52 -0.43 10.10 15.00
CA SER A 52 0.69 11.03 14.85
C SER A 52 1.51 11.21 16.12
N SER A 53 1.02 10.75 17.28
CA SER A 53 1.80 10.69 18.52
C SER A 53 2.92 9.65 18.47
N GLN A 54 2.80 8.66 17.57
CA GLN A 54 3.83 7.64 17.36
C GLN A 54 4.86 8.11 16.32
N GLN A 55 6.13 7.85 16.59
CA GLN A 55 7.21 8.23 15.68
C GLN A 55 7.17 7.32 14.45
N LEU A 56 7.15 7.92 13.25
CA LEU A 56 7.07 7.18 11.99
C LEU A 56 8.12 6.06 11.91
N SER A 57 9.36 6.30 12.32
CA SER A 57 10.42 5.28 12.28
C SER A 57 10.14 4.03 13.14
N ALA A 58 9.33 4.16 14.19
CA ALA A 58 8.99 3.05 15.08
C ALA A 58 7.85 2.17 14.51
N VAL A 59 6.93 2.76 13.73
CA VAL A 59 5.75 2.08 13.20
C VAL A 59 5.83 1.83 11.69
N GLN A 60 6.75 2.50 11.00
CA GLN A 60 6.91 2.41 9.55
C GLN A 60 7.21 0.98 9.11
N GLU A 61 8.07 0.26 9.82
CA GLU A 61 8.44 -1.11 9.41
C GLU A 61 7.24 -2.05 9.48
N GLU A 62 6.48 -2.00 10.57
CA GLU A 62 5.26 -2.79 10.74
C GLU A 62 4.17 -2.40 9.72
N LEU A 63 3.91 -1.10 9.55
CA LEU A 63 2.93 -0.60 8.60
C LEU A 63 3.32 -0.95 7.16
N VAL A 64 4.60 -0.86 6.82
CA VAL A 64 5.12 -1.24 5.50
C VAL A 64 5.00 -2.74 5.28
N GLN A 65 5.33 -3.59 6.26
CA GLN A 65 5.14 -5.04 6.15
C GLN A 65 3.66 -5.37 5.88
N GLN A 66 2.74 -4.83 6.67
CA GLN A 66 1.30 -5.05 6.46
C GLN A 66 0.82 -4.55 5.09
N MET A 67 1.30 -3.40 4.63
CA MET A 67 0.94 -2.89 3.30
C MET A 67 1.54 -3.72 2.17
N ILE A 68 2.72 -4.32 2.37
CA ILE A 68 3.31 -5.25 1.40
C ILE A 68 2.46 -6.53 1.33
N ASP A 69 2.07 -7.11 2.45
CA ASP A 69 1.24 -8.31 2.50
C ASP A 69 -0.10 -8.07 1.79
N ASP A 70 -0.77 -6.95 2.06
CA ASP A 70 -2.01 -6.54 1.35
C ASP A 70 -1.80 -6.44 -0.17
N ILE A 71 -0.66 -5.90 -0.61
CA ILE A 71 -0.35 -5.77 -2.05
C ILE A 71 -0.05 -7.15 -2.65
N VAL A 72 0.66 -8.02 -1.93
CA VAL A 72 0.95 -9.39 -2.36
C VAL A 72 -0.34 -10.17 -2.54
N ASP A 73 -1.29 -10.07 -1.60
CA ASP A 73 -2.59 -10.71 -1.70
C ASP A 73 -3.42 -10.17 -2.87
N GLN A 74 -3.40 -8.85 -3.11
CA GLN A 74 -4.05 -8.26 -4.27
C GLN A 74 -3.43 -8.74 -5.60
N VAL A 75 -2.10 -8.83 -5.67
CA VAL A 75 -1.39 -9.34 -6.84
C VAL A 75 -1.69 -10.82 -7.05
N PHE A 76 -1.68 -11.62 -5.99
CA PHE A 76 -1.97 -13.05 -6.03
C PHE A 76 -3.41 -13.31 -6.46
N ASN A 77 -4.37 -12.56 -5.92
CA ASN A 77 -5.76 -12.65 -6.36
C ASN A 77 -5.90 -12.21 -7.82
N ALA A 78 -5.15 -11.21 -8.28
CA ALA A 78 -5.18 -10.80 -9.69
C ALA A 78 -4.54 -11.82 -10.65
N THR A 79 -3.52 -12.58 -10.22
CA THR A 79 -2.89 -13.63 -11.04
C THR A 79 -3.68 -14.93 -11.00
N VAL A 80 -4.20 -15.32 -9.83
CA VAL A 80 -5.03 -16.53 -9.64
C VAL A 80 -6.44 -16.31 -10.20
N ALA A 81 -7.05 -15.13 -10.12
CA ALA A 81 -8.34 -14.92 -10.81
C ALA A 81 -8.25 -15.04 -12.35
N ASN A 82 -7.03 -15.08 -12.91
CA ASN A 82 -6.76 -15.28 -14.34
C ASN A 82 -6.37 -16.74 -14.70
N TRP A 83 -6.49 -17.73 -13.79
CA TRP A 83 -6.29 -19.16 -14.12
C TRP A 83 -7.55 -19.85 -14.64
#